data_AF-A0A4Z0ABY0-F1
#
_entry.id   AF-A0A4Z0ABY0-F1
#
_cell.length_a   1.000
_cell.length_b   1.000
_cell.length_c   1.000
_cell.angle_alpha   90.00
_cell.angle_beta   90.00
_cell.angle_gamma   90.00
#
_symmetry.space_group_name_H-M   'P 1'
#
loop_
_entity.id
_entity.type
_entity.pdbx_description
1 polymer ?
#
loop_
_entity_poly.entity_id
_entity_poly.type
_entity_poly.pdbx_seq_one_letter_code
_entity_poly.pdbx_strand_id
1 'polypeptide(L)'
;MPAKYSHAKKRAARKPPSSGHSHHSHSRKDSHRPLDPLIDRTLTQAMTALSDLERCISRILLLRYEQDIARLFSTRLYCISLIHLPTIMMRCMTIGGPGWIAHNADCEEIKDFFRSAIAMDMRQAGERVATKSVLWSYTVLRHFAISNGVSVCRKRGLHSLHLLPHYAGLKAYLDALEAQPPPTFSKPAHLGPLTDGLDALEEACSIADSASINAKGAWDMSWRPKIRVGYERFVQTLWRIAHEFDPRGYGLVLREKLTNNWCECGCSTDHLGEVCERAVSEDEQENGVRSGKQREWDGRGGILTYSLRFSKLTPILVVYTGSGVFGWGTDEEEDIWEAELDFVGMEPPDDSRESDLSIGERMEWRYLRAEKEKELVKQILSIRCCAASQWCAYQGNVAFKQGDFATAAKYYVTASKIEPEMPHYQLNLAAAHLKLAQSVSCC
;
A
#
# COMPACT_ATOMS: atom_id res chain seq x y z
N MET A 1 0.03 -33.31 -54.89
CA MET A 1 1.41 -33.83 -54.64
C MET A 1 2.34 -33.27 -55.70
N PRO A 2 3.68 -33.24 -55.51
CA PRO A 2 4.50 -33.50 -54.30
C PRO A 2 5.15 -32.19 -53.76
N ALA A 3 5.76 -32.03 -52.58
CA ALA A 3 6.43 -32.91 -51.60
C ALA A 3 7.92 -33.27 -51.88
N LYS A 4 8.88 -32.48 -51.34
CA LYS A 4 10.29 -32.85 -51.03
C LYS A 4 10.75 -32.03 -49.80
N TYR A 5 11.06 -32.63 -48.64
CA TYR A 5 12.39 -33.13 -48.19
C TYR A 5 13.48 -32.02 -48.14
N SER A 6 14.36 -31.88 -47.14
CA SER A 6 14.69 -32.64 -45.90
C SER A 6 15.45 -31.68 -44.92
N HIS A 7 16.06 -32.00 -43.76
CA HIS A 7 16.36 -33.23 -43.01
C HIS A 7 16.55 -32.86 -41.50
N ALA A 8 16.44 -33.81 -40.56
CA ALA A 8 16.76 -33.61 -39.13
C ALA A 8 18.20 -34.02 -38.77
N LYS A 9 18.82 -33.40 -37.74
CA LYS A 9 20.09 -33.85 -37.16
C LYS A 9 20.04 -33.94 -35.62
N LYS A 10 19.66 -35.13 -35.14
CA LYS A 10 19.62 -35.51 -33.72
C LYS A 10 21.06 -35.73 -33.22
N ARG A 11 21.49 -35.05 -32.15
CA ARG A 11 22.84 -35.24 -31.56
C ARG A 11 22.80 -36.35 -30.50
N ALA A 12 23.66 -37.35 -30.63
CA ALA A 12 23.63 -38.56 -29.81
C ALA A 12 24.33 -38.40 -28.46
N ALA A 13 23.86 -39.15 -27.46
CA ALA A 13 24.44 -39.20 -26.12
C ALA A 13 25.77 -39.97 -26.08
N ARG A 14 26.70 -39.56 -25.21
CA ARG A 14 27.95 -40.26 -24.92
C ARG A 14 27.80 -41.15 -23.68
N LYS A 15 28.28 -42.39 -23.76
CA LYS A 15 28.54 -43.28 -22.61
C LYS A 15 29.97 -43.07 -22.09
N PRO A 16 30.22 -43.22 -20.78
CA PRO A 16 31.48 -43.71 -20.22
C PRO A 16 31.41 -45.23 -19.92
N PRO A 17 32.54 -45.90 -19.60
CA PRO A 17 32.70 -47.34 -19.81
C PRO A 17 32.46 -48.23 -18.57
N SER A 18 32.34 -49.53 -18.84
CA SER A 18 32.28 -50.60 -17.84
C SER A 18 33.66 -51.13 -17.46
N SER A 19 33.93 -51.27 -16.17
CA SER A 19 34.84 -52.29 -15.63
C SER A 19 34.09 -53.05 -14.53
N GLY A 20 34.06 -54.38 -14.62
CA GLY A 20 33.24 -55.21 -13.75
C GLY A 20 34.01 -55.78 -12.57
N HIS A 21 33.32 -56.00 -11.45
CA HIS A 21 33.63 -57.08 -10.52
C HIS A 21 32.34 -57.75 -10.02
N SER A 22 32.37 -59.08 -9.97
CA SER A 22 31.37 -59.94 -9.36
C SER A 22 31.29 -59.70 -7.84
N HIS A 23 30.11 -59.81 -7.22
CA HIS A 23 29.80 -60.83 -6.20
C HIS A 23 28.46 -60.57 -5.46
N HIS A 24 27.69 -61.66 -5.28
CA HIS A 24 26.58 -61.87 -4.32
C HIS A 24 25.42 -60.85 -4.22
N SER A 25 24.37 -61.06 -5.00
CA SER A 25 23.01 -60.59 -4.65
C SER A 25 22.25 -61.66 -3.85
N HIS A 26 22.00 -61.38 -2.56
CA HIS A 26 21.04 -62.17 -1.79
C HIS A 26 19.61 -61.82 -2.19
N SER A 27 18.86 -62.80 -2.67
CA SER A 27 17.41 -62.73 -2.83
C SER A 27 16.73 -62.57 -1.47
N ARG A 28 16.47 -61.33 -1.04
CA ARG A 28 15.42 -61.03 -0.06
C ARG A 28 14.08 -60.90 -0.78
N LYS A 29 13.29 -61.98 -0.73
CA LYS A 29 11.84 -61.88 -0.85
C LYS A 29 11.31 -61.25 0.43
N ASP A 30 11.36 -59.93 0.53
CA ASP A 30 10.64 -59.25 1.61
C ASP A 30 9.15 -59.47 1.40
N SER A 31 8.51 -60.09 2.39
CA SER A 31 7.08 -60.38 2.35
C SER A 31 6.31 -59.06 2.39
N HIS A 32 5.51 -58.79 1.35
CA HIS A 32 4.39 -57.86 1.46
C HIS A 32 3.39 -58.43 2.46
N ARG A 33 3.64 -58.18 3.75
CA ARG A 33 2.64 -58.33 4.81
C ARG A 33 1.57 -57.27 4.49
N PRO A 34 0.30 -57.65 4.27
CA PRO A 34 -0.75 -56.66 4.06
C PRO A 34 -0.78 -55.74 5.27
N LEU A 35 -0.71 -54.43 5.05
CA LEU A 35 -1.03 -53.46 6.10
C LEU A 35 -2.51 -53.68 6.48
N ASP A 36 -2.80 -53.54 7.77
CA ASP A 36 -4.14 -53.80 8.28
C ASP A 36 -5.11 -52.75 7.71
N PRO A 37 -6.15 -53.14 6.93
CA PRO A 37 -7.02 -52.19 6.24
C PRO A 37 -7.81 -51.28 7.19
N LEU A 38 -7.84 -51.57 8.50
CA LEU A 38 -8.36 -50.67 9.52
C LEU A 38 -7.46 -49.44 9.73
N ILE A 39 -6.14 -49.61 9.67
CA ILE A 39 -5.17 -48.51 9.87
C ILE A 39 -5.22 -47.56 8.69
N ASP A 40 -5.20 -48.08 7.46
CA ASP A 40 -5.32 -47.27 6.24
C ASP A 40 -6.59 -46.41 6.25
N ARG A 41 -7.71 -46.94 6.76
CA ARG A 41 -8.97 -46.19 6.86
C ARG A 41 -8.89 -45.02 7.85
N THR A 42 -8.27 -45.21 9.02
CA THR A 42 -8.07 -44.13 10.00
C THR A 42 -7.10 -43.06 9.51
N LEU A 43 -6.02 -43.47 8.83
CA LEU A 43 -5.04 -42.54 8.28
C LEU A 43 -5.63 -41.73 7.11
N THR A 44 -6.40 -42.38 6.23
CA THR A 44 -7.15 -41.69 5.17
C THR A 44 -8.11 -40.64 5.75
N GLN A 45 -8.88 -41.00 6.79
CA GLN A 45 -9.82 -40.07 7.43
C GLN A 45 -9.12 -38.86 8.08
N ALA A 46 -7.96 -39.06 8.70
CA ALA A 46 -7.14 -37.98 9.25
C ALA A 46 -6.59 -37.04 8.15
N MET A 47 -6.18 -37.58 7.01
CA MET A 47 -5.72 -36.79 5.86
C MET A 47 -6.86 -35.99 5.22
N THR A 48 -8.07 -36.53 5.11
CA THR A 48 -9.24 -35.77 4.65
C THR A 48 -9.57 -34.61 5.60
N ALA A 49 -9.57 -34.86 6.92
CA ALA A 49 -9.82 -33.81 7.91
C ALA A 49 -8.75 -32.69 7.88
N LEU A 50 -7.49 -33.03 7.59
CA LEU A 50 -6.42 -32.04 7.40
C LEU A 50 -6.58 -31.24 6.10
N SER A 51 -6.97 -31.88 4.99
CA SER A 51 -7.29 -31.20 3.73
C SER A 51 -8.44 -30.19 3.90
N ASP A 52 -9.50 -30.56 4.60
CA ASP A 52 -10.63 -29.68 4.87
C ASP A 52 -10.26 -28.51 5.80
N LEU A 53 -9.40 -28.76 6.80
CA LEU A 53 -8.83 -27.73 7.66
C LEU A 53 -7.96 -26.73 6.87
N GLU A 54 -7.02 -27.21 6.05
CA GLU A 54 -6.15 -26.35 5.24
C GLU A 54 -6.95 -25.51 4.24
N ARG A 55 -7.94 -26.10 3.58
CA ARG A 55 -8.86 -25.38 2.67
C ARG A 55 -9.70 -24.35 3.41
N CYS A 56 -10.08 -24.61 4.66
CA CYS A 56 -10.75 -23.63 5.52
C CYS A 56 -9.82 -22.47 5.88
N ILE A 57 -8.57 -22.74 6.24
CA ILE A 57 -7.57 -21.71 6.58
C ILE A 57 -7.26 -20.84 5.36
N SER A 58 -6.93 -21.43 4.20
CA SER A 58 -6.61 -20.65 2.99
C SER A 58 -7.78 -19.77 2.54
N ARG A 59 -9.02 -20.26 2.69
CA ARG A 59 -10.24 -19.48 2.42
C ARG A 59 -10.44 -18.32 3.40
N ILE A 60 -10.17 -18.50 4.69
CA ILE A 60 -10.19 -17.43 5.69
C ILE A 60 -9.16 -16.34 5.34
N LEU A 61 -7.92 -16.73 5.01
CA LEU A 61 -6.85 -15.81 4.61
C LEU A 61 -7.26 -14.99 3.37
N LEU A 62 -7.88 -15.64 2.38
CA LEU A 62 -8.34 -15.00 1.15
C LEU A 62 -9.47 -13.99 1.39
N LEU A 63 -10.47 -14.34 2.21
CA LEU A 63 -11.59 -13.44 2.52
C LEU A 63 -11.15 -12.24 3.38
N ARG A 64 -10.27 -12.45 4.38
CA ARG A 64 -9.66 -11.33 5.13
C ARG A 64 -8.85 -10.42 4.21
N TYR A 65 -8.08 -10.98 3.29
CA TYR A 65 -7.33 -10.19 2.30
C TYR A 65 -8.23 -9.31 1.41
N GLU A 66 -9.37 -9.84 0.95
CA GLU A 66 -10.36 -9.08 0.18
C GLU A 66 -10.96 -7.91 0.98
N GLN A 67 -11.14 -8.08 2.29
CA GLN A 67 -11.63 -7.04 3.20
C GLN A 67 -10.54 -6.00 3.49
N ASP A 68 -9.31 -6.44 3.74
CA ASP A 68 -8.16 -5.60 4.02
C ASP A 68 -7.83 -4.65 2.86
N ILE A 69 -7.79 -5.15 1.63
CA ILE A 69 -7.48 -4.29 0.47
C ILE A 69 -8.57 -3.25 0.23
N ALA A 70 -9.85 -3.60 0.43
CA ALA A 70 -10.94 -2.65 0.31
C ALA A 70 -10.91 -1.57 1.41
N ARG A 71 -10.66 -1.98 2.66
CA ARG A 71 -10.56 -1.06 3.82
C ARG A 71 -9.36 -0.11 3.66
N LEU A 72 -8.16 -0.66 3.52
CA LEU A 72 -6.92 0.12 3.48
C LEU A 72 -6.90 1.08 2.28
N PHE A 73 -7.35 0.64 1.11
CA PHE A 73 -7.43 1.54 -0.05
C PHE A 73 -8.52 2.62 0.13
N SER A 74 -9.58 2.35 0.89
CA SER A 74 -10.55 3.39 1.27
C SER A 74 -9.95 4.44 2.22
N THR A 75 -9.11 4.02 3.16
CA THR A 75 -8.29 4.93 3.99
C THR A 75 -7.36 5.75 3.11
N ARG A 76 -6.72 5.14 2.11
CA ARG A 76 -5.89 5.86 1.13
C ARG A 76 -6.68 6.89 0.31
N LEU A 77 -7.88 6.55 -0.17
CA LEU A 77 -8.78 7.47 -0.89
C LEU A 77 -9.23 8.64 -0.01
N TYR A 78 -9.42 8.41 1.30
CA TYR A 78 -9.68 9.46 2.27
C TYR A 78 -8.47 10.40 2.43
N CYS A 79 -7.25 9.88 2.59
CA CYS A 79 -6.02 10.69 2.62
C CYS A 79 -5.82 11.50 1.31
N ILE A 80 -6.04 10.88 0.15
CA ILE A 80 -6.02 11.56 -1.16
C ILE A 80 -7.05 12.70 -1.20
N SER A 81 -8.25 12.48 -0.66
CA SER A 81 -9.31 13.50 -0.58
C SER A 81 -8.89 14.70 0.28
N LEU A 82 -8.23 14.47 1.42
CA LEU A 82 -7.77 15.54 2.30
C LEU A 82 -6.56 16.31 1.78
N ILE A 83 -5.56 15.63 1.21
CA ILE A 83 -4.23 16.21 0.94
C ILE A 83 -4.07 16.58 -0.54
N HIS A 84 -4.42 15.67 -1.44
CA HIS A 84 -4.08 15.78 -2.86
C HIS A 84 -5.17 16.48 -3.68
N LEU A 85 -6.46 16.23 -3.39
CA LEU A 85 -7.55 16.91 -4.11
C LEU A 85 -7.52 18.44 -3.95
N PRO A 86 -7.30 19.04 -2.77
CA PRO A 86 -7.14 20.49 -2.63
C PRO A 86 -6.01 21.05 -3.51
N THR A 87 -4.88 20.36 -3.54
CA THR A 87 -3.72 20.75 -4.37
C THR A 87 -4.03 20.72 -5.87
N ILE A 88 -4.79 19.71 -6.33
CA ILE A 88 -5.25 19.62 -7.73
C ILE A 88 -6.26 20.73 -8.03
N MET A 89 -7.25 20.93 -7.16
CA MET A 89 -8.26 21.98 -7.33
C MET A 89 -7.65 23.37 -7.44
N MET A 90 -6.68 23.71 -6.57
CA MET A 90 -5.96 24.99 -6.66
C MET A 90 -5.32 25.20 -8.04
N ARG A 91 -4.71 24.16 -8.62
CA ARG A 91 -4.09 24.22 -9.95
C ARG A 91 -5.11 24.36 -11.09
N CYS A 92 -6.28 23.75 -10.96
CA CYS A 92 -7.37 23.96 -11.93
C CYS A 92 -7.96 25.37 -11.80
N MET A 93 -8.07 25.90 -10.59
CA MET A 93 -8.62 27.23 -10.32
C MET A 93 -7.73 28.38 -10.76
N THR A 94 -6.40 28.24 -10.75
CA THR A 94 -5.51 29.27 -11.31
C THR A 94 -5.67 29.45 -12.83
N ILE A 95 -6.25 28.45 -13.51
CA ILE A 95 -6.53 28.48 -14.95
C ILE A 95 -8.00 28.84 -15.24
N GLY A 96 -8.94 28.15 -14.58
CA GLY A 96 -10.39 28.25 -14.85
C GLY A 96 -11.21 29.09 -13.86
N GLY A 97 -10.60 29.58 -12.78
CA GLY A 97 -11.28 30.28 -11.69
C GLY A 97 -12.02 29.35 -10.70
N PRO A 98 -12.56 29.90 -9.59
CA PRO A 98 -13.12 29.14 -8.46
C PRO A 98 -14.39 28.34 -8.82
N GLY A 99 -15.09 28.68 -9.90
CA GLY A 99 -16.25 27.95 -10.38
C GLY A 99 -15.94 26.72 -11.24
N TRP A 100 -14.68 26.56 -11.69
CA TRP A 100 -14.35 25.59 -12.73
C TRP A 100 -14.57 24.14 -12.29
N ILE A 101 -14.09 23.75 -11.10
CA ILE A 101 -14.27 22.38 -10.58
C ILE A 101 -15.76 22.08 -10.36
N ALA A 102 -16.54 23.02 -9.80
CA ALA A 102 -17.97 22.80 -9.57
C ALA A 102 -18.75 22.51 -10.87
N HIS A 103 -18.31 23.04 -12.01
CA HIS A 103 -18.89 22.76 -13.32
C HIS A 103 -18.35 21.47 -13.95
N ASN A 104 -17.04 21.20 -13.84
CA ASN A 104 -16.37 20.14 -14.60
C ASN A 104 -16.12 18.84 -13.81
N ALA A 105 -16.35 18.78 -12.50
CA ALA A 105 -16.05 17.59 -11.66
C ALA A 105 -16.68 16.27 -12.14
N ASP A 106 -17.72 16.31 -12.96
CA ASP A 106 -18.39 15.15 -13.57
C ASP A 106 -18.01 14.93 -15.07
N CYS A 107 -17.01 15.62 -15.62
CA CYS A 107 -16.55 15.42 -17.00
C CYS A 107 -15.72 14.13 -17.15
N GLU A 108 -15.68 13.56 -18.35
CA GLU A 108 -14.96 12.29 -18.57
C GLU A 108 -13.45 12.44 -18.42
N GLU A 109 -12.85 13.60 -18.72
CA GLU A 109 -11.41 13.83 -18.55
C GLU A 109 -10.98 13.73 -17.07
N ILE A 110 -11.82 14.20 -16.14
CA ILE A 110 -11.59 14.06 -14.70
C ILE A 110 -11.81 12.62 -14.24
N LYS A 111 -12.84 11.94 -14.77
CA LYS A 111 -13.08 10.54 -14.46
C LYS A 111 -11.96 9.64 -14.96
N ASP A 112 -11.48 9.84 -16.19
CA ASP A 112 -10.38 9.09 -16.79
C ASP A 112 -9.05 9.37 -16.09
N PHE A 113 -8.83 10.59 -15.61
CA PHE A 113 -7.72 10.89 -14.70
C PHE A 113 -7.81 10.07 -13.40
N PHE A 114 -8.97 10.05 -12.73
CA PHE A 114 -9.16 9.24 -11.52
C PHE A 114 -9.08 7.74 -11.78
N ARG A 115 -9.67 7.23 -12.88
CA ARG A 115 -9.54 5.83 -13.32
C ARG A 115 -8.08 5.45 -13.50
N SER A 116 -7.30 6.30 -14.17
CA SER A 116 -5.87 6.07 -14.43
C SER A 116 -5.05 6.05 -13.14
N ALA A 117 -5.32 7.00 -12.22
CA ALA A 117 -4.65 7.07 -10.92
C ALA A 117 -5.00 5.87 -10.03
N ILE A 118 -6.29 5.56 -9.85
CA ILE A 118 -6.77 4.44 -9.05
C ILE A 118 -6.28 3.10 -9.63
N ALA A 119 -6.33 2.91 -10.95
CA ALA A 119 -5.83 1.70 -11.60
C ALA A 119 -4.29 1.53 -11.49
N MET A 120 -3.54 2.62 -11.32
CA MET A 120 -2.11 2.55 -11.00
C MET A 120 -1.90 2.15 -9.54
N ASP A 121 -2.54 2.83 -8.60
CA ASP A 121 -2.35 2.59 -7.16
C ASP A 121 -2.89 1.21 -6.75
N MET A 122 -4.02 0.75 -7.30
CA MET A 122 -4.60 -0.57 -7.02
C MET A 122 -3.71 -1.74 -7.48
N ARG A 123 -2.91 -1.56 -8.54
CA ARG A 123 -1.91 -2.57 -8.94
C ARG A 123 -0.87 -2.79 -7.84
N GLN A 124 -0.41 -1.71 -7.21
CA GLN A 124 0.52 -1.78 -6.08
C GLN A 124 -0.15 -2.17 -4.76
N ALA A 125 -1.43 -1.77 -4.55
CA ALA A 125 -2.22 -2.13 -3.38
C ALA A 125 -2.26 -3.64 -3.16
N GLY A 126 -2.34 -4.41 -4.27
CA GLY A 126 -2.31 -5.86 -4.25
C GLY A 126 -1.15 -6.43 -3.41
N GLU A 127 0.06 -5.97 -3.69
CA GLU A 127 1.31 -6.44 -3.07
C GLU A 127 1.54 -5.79 -1.70
N ARG A 128 1.31 -4.47 -1.58
CA ARG A 128 1.44 -3.72 -0.31
C ARG A 128 0.55 -4.30 0.80
N VAL A 129 -0.69 -4.64 0.48
CA VAL A 129 -1.65 -5.21 1.46
C VAL A 129 -1.36 -6.67 1.77
N ALA A 130 -0.88 -7.46 0.79
CA ALA A 130 -0.75 -8.92 0.92
C ALA A 130 0.07 -9.33 2.15
N THR A 131 1.27 -8.76 2.32
CA THR A 131 2.17 -9.13 3.43
C THR A 131 1.58 -8.78 4.80
N LYS A 132 1.00 -7.57 4.96
CA LYS A 132 0.37 -7.12 6.21
C LYS A 132 -0.88 -7.94 6.53
N SER A 133 -1.77 -8.16 5.55
CA SER A 133 -3.00 -8.95 5.72
C SER A 133 -2.74 -10.40 6.10
N VAL A 134 -1.73 -11.04 5.50
CA VAL A 134 -1.29 -12.40 5.86
C VAL A 134 -0.73 -12.42 7.29
N LEU A 135 0.11 -11.46 7.66
CA LEU A 135 0.67 -11.34 9.02
C LEU A 135 -0.42 -11.12 10.08
N TRP A 136 -1.39 -10.25 9.81
CA TRP A 136 -2.54 -10.00 10.68
C TRP A 136 -3.42 -11.24 10.82
N SER A 137 -3.76 -11.88 9.71
CA SER A 137 -4.58 -13.10 9.73
C SER A 137 -3.87 -14.27 10.43
N TYR A 138 -2.54 -14.38 10.31
CA TYR A 138 -1.74 -15.32 11.10
C TYR A 138 -1.73 -14.96 12.58
N THR A 139 -1.52 -13.68 12.94
CA THR A 139 -1.58 -13.20 14.35
C THR A 139 -2.89 -13.63 15.00
N VAL A 140 -3.98 -13.46 14.27
CA VAL A 140 -5.33 -13.84 14.67
C VAL A 140 -5.43 -15.36 14.82
N LEU A 141 -5.06 -16.16 13.82
CA LEU A 141 -5.06 -17.63 13.90
C LEU A 141 -4.24 -18.18 15.07
N ARG A 142 -3.07 -17.57 15.34
CA ARG A 142 -2.21 -17.86 16.49
C ARG A 142 -2.90 -17.53 17.82
N HIS A 143 -3.61 -16.42 17.92
CA HIS A 143 -4.36 -16.05 19.14
C HIS A 143 -5.51 -17.02 19.42
N PHE A 144 -6.18 -17.53 18.39
CA PHE A 144 -7.18 -18.60 18.53
C PHE A 144 -6.58 -19.91 18.98
N ALA A 145 -5.43 -20.30 18.43
CA ALA A 145 -4.71 -21.48 18.89
C ALA A 145 -4.39 -21.36 20.39
N ILE A 146 -3.77 -20.25 20.81
CA ILE A 146 -3.39 -20.00 22.20
C ILE A 146 -4.61 -19.97 23.14
N SER A 147 -5.72 -19.32 22.75
CA SER A 147 -6.94 -19.25 23.57
C SER A 147 -7.66 -20.59 23.73
N ASN A 148 -7.46 -21.51 22.78
CA ASN A 148 -7.93 -22.89 22.84
C ASN A 148 -6.94 -23.86 23.52
N GLY A 149 -5.81 -23.36 24.04
CA GLY A 149 -4.79 -24.17 24.72
C GLY A 149 -3.82 -24.90 23.78
N VAL A 150 -3.81 -24.58 22.49
CA VAL A 150 -2.83 -25.10 21.53
C VAL A 150 -1.49 -24.38 21.73
N SER A 151 -0.42 -25.16 21.91
CA SER A 151 0.93 -24.63 22.03
C SER A 151 1.51 -24.23 20.67
N VAL A 152 2.12 -23.04 20.63
CA VAL A 152 2.77 -22.46 19.45
C VAL A 152 4.28 -22.55 19.61
N CYS A 153 5.00 -23.00 18.58
CA CYS A 153 6.45 -23.17 18.64
C CYS A 153 7.16 -21.86 18.30
N ARG A 154 7.94 -21.29 19.23
CA ARG A 154 8.71 -20.05 18.99
C ARG A 154 9.62 -20.03 17.74
N LYS A 155 9.95 -21.21 17.17
CA LYS A 155 10.79 -21.34 15.97
C LYS A 155 10.04 -21.76 14.71
N ARG A 156 8.88 -22.40 14.84
CA ARG A 156 8.11 -22.96 13.71
C ARG A 156 6.68 -22.40 13.60
N GLY A 157 6.30 -21.53 14.53
CA GLY A 157 4.95 -21.01 14.64
C GLY A 157 3.92 -22.09 14.97
N LEU A 158 2.76 -21.92 14.36
CA LEU A 158 1.58 -22.74 14.54
C LEU A 158 1.59 -23.94 13.59
N HIS A 159 1.40 -25.14 14.14
CA HIS A 159 1.24 -26.36 13.35
C HIS A 159 -0.24 -26.66 13.10
N SER A 160 -0.59 -26.82 11.83
CA SER A 160 -1.93 -27.17 11.31
C SER A 160 -2.59 -28.34 12.07
N LEU A 161 -1.87 -29.43 12.27
CA LEU A 161 -2.34 -30.64 12.95
C LEU A 161 -2.93 -30.37 14.35
N HIS A 162 -2.42 -29.37 15.08
CA HIS A 162 -2.92 -29.04 16.41
C HIS A 162 -4.26 -28.28 16.39
N LEU A 163 -4.66 -27.73 15.23
CA LEU A 163 -5.95 -27.04 15.05
C LEU A 163 -7.11 -27.99 14.72
N LEU A 164 -6.83 -29.24 14.33
CA LEU A 164 -7.85 -30.23 13.96
C LEU A 164 -9.00 -30.38 14.99
N PRO A 165 -8.75 -30.43 16.32
CA PRO A 165 -9.83 -30.49 17.32
C PRO A 165 -10.75 -29.26 17.33
N HIS A 166 -10.26 -28.13 16.79
CA HIS A 166 -10.92 -26.83 16.79
C HIS A 166 -11.47 -26.45 15.40
N TYR A 167 -11.44 -27.37 14.43
CA TYR A 167 -11.94 -27.17 13.06
C TYR A 167 -13.37 -26.63 13.01
N ALA A 168 -14.27 -27.08 13.89
CA ALA A 168 -15.64 -26.59 13.95
C ALA A 168 -15.73 -25.07 14.25
N GLY A 169 -14.83 -24.53 15.07
CA GLY A 169 -14.74 -23.10 15.34
C GLY A 169 -14.19 -22.32 14.14
N LEU A 170 -13.17 -22.87 13.48
CA LEU A 170 -12.62 -22.31 12.23
C LEU A 170 -13.66 -22.28 11.11
N LYS A 171 -14.44 -23.35 10.95
CA LYS A 171 -15.49 -23.43 9.94
C LYS A 171 -16.65 -22.47 10.25
N ALA A 172 -17.10 -22.37 11.50
CA ALA A 172 -18.10 -21.38 11.90
C ALA A 172 -17.63 -19.93 11.66
N TYR A 173 -16.34 -19.64 11.86
CA TYR A 173 -15.76 -18.34 11.54
C TYR A 173 -15.71 -18.09 10.02
N LEU A 174 -15.33 -19.10 9.22
CA LEU A 174 -15.40 -19.03 7.77
C LEU A 174 -16.84 -18.79 7.28
N ASP A 175 -17.83 -19.51 7.81
CA ASP A 175 -19.24 -19.32 7.46
C ASP A 175 -19.72 -17.89 7.77
N ALA A 176 -19.25 -17.31 8.88
CA ALA A 176 -19.52 -15.92 9.24
C ALA A 176 -18.85 -14.91 8.29
N LEU A 177 -17.66 -15.19 7.76
CA LEU A 177 -17.00 -14.37 6.73
C LEU A 177 -17.70 -14.50 5.36
N GLU A 178 -18.12 -15.70 4.97
CA GLU A 178 -18.83 -15.94 3.69
C GLU A 178 -20.27 -15.38 3.70
N ALA A 179 -20.86 -15.16 4.87
CA ALA A 179 -22.13 -14.47 5.04
C ALA A 179 -22.03 -12.93 4.97
N GLN A 180 -20.83 -12.36 4.98
CA GLN A 180 -20.64 -10.90 4.85
C GLN A 180 -20.82 -10.44 3.39
N PRO A 181 -21.29 -9.20 3.16
CA PRO A 181 -21.39 -8.66 1.81
C PRO A 181 -20.01 -8.57 1.14
N PRO A 182 -19.93 -8.67 -0.20
CA PRO A 182 -18.68 -8.47 -0.93
C PRO A 182 -18.03 -7.13 -0.54
N PRO A 183 -16.70 -7.10 -0.30
CA PRO A 183 -16.04 -5.88 0.12
C PRO A 183 -16.07 -4.85 -1.00
N THR A 184 -16.40 -3.61 -0.63
CA THR A 184 -16.47 -2.46 -1.54
C THR A 184 -15.73 -1.29 -0.90
N PHE A 185 -15.10 -0.45 -1.73
CA PHE A 185 -14.51 0.78 -1.22
C PHE A 185 -15.60 1.65 -0.61
N SER A 186 -15.38 2.13 0.60
CA SER A 186 -16.34 2.99 1.30
C SER A 186 -15.59 3.79 2.36
N LYS A 187 -15.96 5.06 2.56
CA LYS A 187 -15.30 5.90 3.55
C LYS A 187 -15.38 5.23 4.94
N PRO A 188 -14.25 4.87 5.58
CA PRO A 188 -14.26 4.23 6.89
C PRO A 188 -14.97 5.10 7.94
N ALA A 189 -15.85 4.48 8.74
CA ALA A 189 -16.76 5.19 9.64
C ALA A 189 -16.08 5.91 10.82
N HIS A 190 -14.87 5.49 11.17
CA HIS A 190 -14.04 6.09 12.23
C HIS A 190 -13.31 7.35 11.76
N LEU A 191 -13.07 7.50 10.44
CA LEU A 191 -12.36 8.65 9.89
C LEU A 191 -13.26 9.90 9.89
N GLY A 192 -12.66 11.01 10.29
CA GLY A 192 -13.31 12.31 10.45
C GLY A 192 -14.02 12.84 9.21
N PRO A 193 -14.80 13.93 9.32
CA PRO A 193 -15.34 14.61 8.15
C PRO A 193 -14.23 15.05 7.19
N LEU A 194 -14.54 15.14 5.89
CA LEU A 194 -13.61 15.69 4.88
C LEU A 194 -13.50 17.23 4.93
N THR A 195 -13.92 17.85 6.04
CA THR A 195 -13.87 19.30 6.26
C THR A 195 -12.45 19.81 6.28
N ASP A 196 -11.51 19.06 6.85
CA ASP A 196 -10.17 19.57 7.11
C ASP A 196 -9.41 19.89 5.80
N GLY A 197 -9.62 19.06 4.76
CA GLY A 197 -9.11 19.33 3.41
C GLY A 197 -9.85 20.47 2.68
N LEU A 198 -11.13 20.69 2.99
CA LEU A 198 -11.90 21.82 2.48
C LEU A 198 -11.51 23.15 3.17
N ASP A 199 -11.28 23.12 4.48
CA ASP A 199 -10.90 24.29 5.27
C ASP A 199 -9.48 24.73 4.89
N ALA A 200 -8.54 23.78 4.73
CA ALA A 200 -7.21 24.04 4.18
C ALA A 200 -7.27 24.61 2.74
N LEU A 201 -8.20 24.12 1.91
CA LEU A 201 -8.44 24.68 0.58
C LEU A 201 -8.96 26.12 0.66
N GLU A 202 -9.93 26.40 1.53
CA GLU A 202 -10.48 27.75 1.72
C GLU A 202 -9.46 28.75 2.28
N GLU A 203 -8.57 28.31 3.17
CA GLU A 203 -7.46 29.12 3.68
C GLU A 203 -6.49 29.46 2.53
N ALA A 204 -6.02 28.46 1.78
CA ALA A 204 -5.15 28.65 0.62
C ALA A 204 -5.77 29.57 -0.44
N CYS A 205 -7.09 29.44 -0.66
CA CYS A 205 -7.86 30.32 -1.56
C CYS A 205 -7.95 31.75 -1.05
N SER A 206 -8.14 31.94 0.26
CA SER A 206 -8.21 33.28 0.88
C SER A 206 -6.87 34.02 0.74
N ILE A 207 -5.76 33.31 0.86
CA ILE A 207 -4.40 33.84 0.62
C ILE A 207 -4.21 34.19 -0.86
N ALA A 208 -4.64 33.30 -1.77
CA ALA A 208 -4.52 33.50 -3.22
C ALA A 208 -5.36 34.69 -3.74
N ASP A 209 -6.61 34.82 -3.30
CA ASP A 209 -7.50 35.94 -3.67
C ASP A 209 -6.95 37.28 -3.15
N SER A 210 -6.45 37.31 -1.91
CA SER A 210 -5.75 38.48 -1.33
C SER A 210 -4.54 38.92 -2.15
N ALA A 211 -3.81 37.97 -2.77
CA ALA A 211 -2.74 38.28 -3.71
C ALA A 211 -3.26 38.73 -5.09
N SER A 212 -4.34 38.10 -5.59
CA SER A 212 -4.94 38.37 -6.91
C SER A 212 -5.63 39.73 -7.03
N ILE A 213 -6.17 40.26 -5.93
CA ILE A 213 -6.70 41.64 -5.85
C ILE A 213 -5.64 42.67 -6.30
N ASN A 214 -4.36 42.42 -6.07
CA ASN A 214 -3.26 43.30 -6.50
C ASN A 214 -2.84 43.10 -7.97
N ALA A 215 -3.36 42.09 -8.68
CA ALA A 215 -2.81 41.59 -9.94
C ALA A 215 -3.78 41.62 -11.15
N LYS A 216 -4.87 42.41 -11.07
CA LYS A 216 -5.92 42.58 -12.10
C LYS A 216 -6.96 41.44 -12.22
N GLY A 217 -7.36 40.81 -11.12
CA GLY A 217 -8.53 39.94 -11.12
C GLY A 217 -8.92 39.46 -9.73
N ALA A 218 -9.68 40.28 -8.99
CA ALA A 218 -10.33 39.81 -7.77
C ALA A 218 -11.34 38.70 -8.15
N TRP A 219 -11.40 37.62 -7.36
CA TRP A 219 -12.49 36.66 -7.53
C TRP A 219 -13.80 37.30 -7.06
N ASP A 220 -14.93 36.75 -7.51
CA ASP A 220 -16.22 37.23 -7.04
C ASP A 220 -16.40 36.86 -5.55
N MET A 221 -17.07 37.73 -4.78
CA MET A 221 -17.30 37.52 -3.35
C MET A 221 -18.05 36.20 -3.02
N SER A 222 -18.65 35.56 -4.03
CA SER A 222 -19.26 34.22 -3.98
C SER A 222 -18.33 33.07 -4.41
N TRP A 223 -17.00 33.24 -4.38
CA TRP A 223 -16.06 32.15 -4.67
C TRP A 223 -16.16 30.99 -3.67
N ARG A 224 -16.27 31.29 -2.36
CA ARG A 224 -16.26 30.27 -1.28
C ARG A 224 -17.36 29.20 -1.47
N PRO A 225 -18.65 29.54 -1.70
CA PRO A 225 -19.66 28.54 -2.05
C PRO A 225 -19.34 27.69 -3.28
N LYS A 226 -18.73 28.26 -4.33
CA LYS A 226 -18.35 27.51 -5.54
C LYS A 226 -17.27 26.48 -5.24
N ILE A 227 -16.31 26.81 -4.38
CA ILE A 227 -15.25 25.89 -3.97
C ILE A 227 -15.81 24.75 -3.11
N ARG A 228 -16.72 25.02 -2.16
CA ARG A 228 -17.39 23.98 -1.37
C ARG A 228 -18.09 22.96 -2.26
N VAL A 229 -18.93 23.44 -3.18
CA VAL A 229 -19.64 22.58 -4.14
C VAL A 229 -18.66 21.88 -5.10
N GLY A 230 -17.57 22.54 -5.48
CA GLY A 230 -16.50 21.96 -6.29
C GLY A 230 -15.81 20.79 -5.60
N TYR A 231 -15.34 20.98 -4.37
CA TYR A 231 -14.65 19.96 -3.59
C TYR A 231 -15.56 18.79 -3.27
N GLU A 232 -16.80 19.06 -2.85
CA GLU A 232 -17.79 18.00 -2.59
C GLU A 232 -18.05 17.15 -3.84
N ARG A 233 -18.28 17.78 -5.00
CA ARG A 233 -18.46 17.06 -6.28
C ARG A 233 -17.21 16.28 -6.69
N PHE A 234 -16.01 16.86 -6.52
CA PHE A 234 -14.75 16.25 -6.93
C PHE A 234 -14.43 15.02 -6.07
N VAL A 235 -14.69 15.09 -4.76
CA VAL A 235 -14.68 13.94 -3.83
C VAL A 235 -15.73 12.91 -4.25
N GLN A 236 -16.98 13.31 -4.51
CA GLN A 236 -18.03 12.39 -4.95
C GLN A 236 -17.67 11.67 -6.25
N THR A 237 -17.04 12.34 -7.21
CA THR A 237 -16.52 11.71 -8.43
C THR A 237 -15.39 10.73 -8.12
N LEU A 238 -14.42 11.08 -7.27
CA LEU A 238 -13.34 10.17 -6.86
C LEU A 238 -13.91 8.86 -6.28
N TRP A 239 -14.85 8.94 -5.34
CA TRP A 239 -15.47 7.75 -4.75
C TRP A 239 -16.33 6.98 -5.76
N ARG A 240 -17.09 7.68 -6.62
CA ARG A 240 -17.88 7.04 -7.69
C ARG A 240 -17.01 6.25 -8.66
N ILE A 241 -15.84 6.78 -9.01
CA ILE A 241 -14.85 6.09 -9.85
C ILE A 241 -14.17 4.95 -9.08
N ALA A 242 -13.87 5.11 -7.79
CA ALA A 242 -13.38 4.00 -6.98
C ALA A 242 -14.36 2.80 -6.97
N HIS A 243 -15.67 3.05 -6.90
CA HIS A 243 -16.68 2.00 -7.01
C HIS A 243 -16.75 1.28 -8.38
N GLU A 244 -16.09 1.78 -9.43
CA GLU A 244 -15.95 1.03 -10.70
C GLU A 244 -14.95 -0.14 -10.58
N PHE A 245 -14.10 -0.15 -9.54
CA PHE A 245 -13.08 -1.17 -9.31
C PHE A 245 -13.52 -2.25 -8.32
N ASP A 246 -13.23 -3.51 -8.63
CA ASP A 246 -13.46 -4.65 -7.73
C ASP A 246 -12.17 -4.98 -6.97
N PRO A 247 -12.10 -4.86 -5.61
CA PRO A 247 -10.93 -5.24 -4.83
C PRO A 247 -10.51 -6.71 -5.02
N ARG A 248 -11.44 -7.58 -5.43
CA ARG A 248 -11.18 -9.00 -5.69
C ARG A 248 -10.38 -9.26 -6.96
N GLY A 249 -10.24 -8.26 -7.84
CA GLY A 249 -9.38 -8.33 -9.03
C GLY A 249 -7.87 -8.17 -8.75
N TYR A 250 -7.49 -7.80 -7.52
CA TYR A 250 -6.12 -7.41 -7.17
C TYR A 250 -5.45 -8.37 -6.19
N GLY A 251 -4.11 -8.39 -6.17
CA GLY A 251 -3.33 -9.34 -5.35
C GLY A 251 -3.21 -10.74 -5.96
N LEU A 252 -3.20 -10.85 -7.29
CA LEU A 252 -3.26 -12.12 -8.01
C LEU A 252 -2.23 -13.15 -7.53
N VAL A 253 -1.00 -12.72 -7.19
CA VAL A 253 0.06 -13.59 -6.65
C VAL A 253 -0.33 -14.23 -5.31
N LEU A 254 -0.94 -13.48 -4.38
CA LEU A 254 -1.42 -14.05 -3.12
C LEU A 254 -2.64 -14.95 -3.36
N ARG A 255 -3.56 -14.56 -4.25
CA ARG A 255 -4.73 -15.37 -4.60
C ARG A 255 -4.32 -16.72 -5.16
N GLU A 256 -3.44 -16.73 -6.16
CA GLU A 256 -2.91 -17.96 -6.76
C GLU A 256 -2.18 -18.84 -5.72
N LYS A 257 -1.43 -18.24 -4.79
CA LYS A 257 -0.84 -18.96 -3.66
C LYS A 257 -1.87 -19.60 -2.74
N LEU A 258 -2.97 -18.91 -2.42
CA LEU A 258 -4.02 -19.41 -1.52
C LEU A 258 -5.01 -20.39 -2.20
N THR A 259 -5.24 -20.27 -3.51
CA THR A 259 -6.23 -21.11 -4.23
C THR A 259 -5.61 -22.31 -4.96
N ASN A 260 -4.43 -22.14 -5.56
CA ASN A 260 -3.86 -23.12 -6.49
C ASN A 260 -2.62 -23.81 -5.90
N ASN A 261 -1.80 -23.08 -5.14
CA ASN A 261 -0.52 -23.58 -4.62
C ASN A 261 -0.56 -23.88 -3.11
N TRP A 262 -1.73 -23.81 -2.46
CA TRP A 262 -1.89 -24.13 -1.04
C TRP A 262 -1.90 -25.65 -0.85
N CYS A 263 -0.96 -26.20 -0.07
CA CYS A 263 -0.91 -27.64 0.16
C CYS A 263 -1.95 -28.06 1.19
N GLU A 264 -2.88 -28.91 0.78
CA GLU A 264 -3.85 -29.57 1.65
C GLU A 264 -3.22 -30.56 2.66
N CYS A 265 -1.89 -30.65 2.69
CA CYS A 265 -1.08 -31.54 3.51
C CYS A 265 -0.65 -30.96 4.87
N GLY A 266 -1.06 -29.74 5.21
CA GLY A 266 -0.65 -29.01 6.43
C GLY A 266 0.61 -28.15 6.26
N CYS A 267 1.47 -28.46 5.28
CA CYS A 267 2.74 -27.77 5.08
C CYS A 267 2.61 -26.26 4.78
N SER A 268 1.46 -25.80 4.25
CA SER A 268 1.27 -24.38 3.93
C SER A 268 0.96 -23.53 5.16
N THR A 269 0.07 -23.98 6.06
CA THR A 269 -0.11 -23.36 7.39
C THR A 269 1.17 -23.42 8.22
N ASP A 270 1.88 -24.55 8.20
CA ASP A 270 3.13 -24.71 8.95
C ASP A 270 4.24 -23.76 8.42
N HIS A 271 4.38 -23.60 7.10
CA HIS A 271 5.31 -22.63 6.51
C HIS A 271 4.90 -21.18 6.79
N LEU A 272 3.59 -20.87 6.78
CA LEU A 272 3.07 -19.58 7.22
C LEU A 272 3.47 -19.29 8.68
N GLY A 273 3.41 -20.31 9.54
CA GLY A 273 3.91 -20.27 10.91
C GLY A 273 5.40 -19.93 10.99
N GLU A 274 6.25 -20.63 10.23
CA GLU A 274 7.68 -20.36 10.16
C GLU A 274 8.02 -18.93 9.72
N VAL A 275 7.27 -18.39 8.75
CA VAL A 275 7.49 -17.02 8.23
C VAL A 275 6.98 -15.94 9.18
N CYS A 276 5.78 -16.11 9.75
CA CYS A 276 5.12 -15.05 10.51
C CYS A 276 5.41 -15.07 12.02
N GLU A 277 5.72 -16.22 12.63
CA GLU A 277 5.87 -16.32 14.10
C GLU A 277 6.93 -15.37 14.66
N ARG A 278 8.04 -15.19 13.93
CA ARG A 278 9.10 -14.29 14.34
C ARG A 278 8.61 -12.84 14.42
N ALA A 279 8.02 -12.33 13.34
CA ALA A 279 7.52 -10.95 13.28
C ALA A 279 6.40 -10.70 14.29
N VAL A 280 5.48 -11.66 14.51
CA VAL A 280 4.44 -11.54 15.54
C VAL A 280 5.00 -11.59 16.95
N SER A 281 6.02 -12.41 17.21
CA SER A 281 6.66 -12.49 18.53
C SER A 281 7.49 -11.25 18.85
N GLU A 282 8.18 -10.69 17.85
CA GLU A 282 8.92 -9.43 17.99
C GLU A 282 7.93 -8.26 18.24
N ASP A 283 6.83 -8.14 17.48
CA ASP A 283 5.74 -7.18 17.75
C ASP A 283 5.19 -7.32 19.18
N GLU A 284 4.80 -8.53 19.60
CA GLU A 284 4.26 -8.76 20.95
C GLU A 284 5.26 -8.49 22.08
N GLN A 285 6.57 -8.59 21.81
CA GLN A 285 7.61 -8.31 22.80
C GLN A 285 7.89 -6.80 22.93
N GLU A 286 7.88 -6.06 21.82
CA GLU A 286 8.07 -4.59 21.82
C GLU A 286 6.82 -3.85 22.29
N ASN A 287 5.65 -4.28 21.81
CA ASN A 287 4.38 -3.59 21.97
C ASN A 287 3.44 -4.21 23.02
N GLY A 288 3.81 -5.36 23.59
CA GLY A 288 3.01 -6.12 24.54
C GLY A 288 1.85 -6.89 23.90
N VAL A 289 1.23 -7.78 24.69
CA VAL A 289 0.00 -8.50 24.30
C VAL A 289 -1.19 -7.54 24.39
N ARG A 290 -1.39 -6.75 23.35
CA ARG A 290 -2.42 -5.68 23.26
C ARG A 290 -3.84 -6.23 23.43
N SER A 291 -4.63 -5.61 24.31
CA SER A 291 -6.01 -6.00 24.63
C SER A 291 -6.97 -5.68 23.47
N GLY A 292 -7.24 -6.67 22.63
CA GLY A 292 -8.17 -6.55 21.49
C GLY A 292 -8.07 -7.75 20.56
N LYS A 293 -6.84 -8.14 20.21
CA LYS A 293 -6.51 -9.25 19.28
C LYS A 293 -7.21 -10.60 19.61
N GLN A 294 -7.53 -10.85 20.89
CA GLN A 294 -8.24 -12.06 21.34
C GLN A 294 -9.76 -12.08 21.07
N ARG A 295 -10.42 -10.92 20.87
CA ARG A 295 -11.89 -10.79 20.73
C ARG A 295 -12.38 -10.79 19.28
N GLU A 296 -11.48 -11.00 18.32
CA GLU A 296 -11.82 -11.07 16.90
C GLU A 296 -12.54 -12.37 16.51
N TRP A 297 -12.24 -13.46 17.22
CA TRP A 297 -12.63 -14.84 16.89
C TRP A 297 -14.03 -15.24 17.31
N ASP A 298 -14.55 -14.64 18.38
CA ASP A 298 -15.86 -15.02 18.94
C ASP A 298 -17.00 -14.15 18.40
N GLY A 299 -16.73 -13.31 17.40
CA GLY A 299 -17.69 -12.38 16.81
C GLY A 299 -18.15 -11.26 17.76
N ARG A 300 -17.56 -11.13 18.96
CA ARG A 300 -17.90 -10.12 19.97
C ARG A 300 -16.89 -8.99 20.07
N GLY A 301 -16.17 -8.73 18.97
CA GLY A 301 -15.36 -7.53 18.73
C GLY A 301 -16.22 -6.27 18.57
N GLY A 302 -17.01 -5.93 19.60
CA GLY A 302 -17.74 -4.67 19.70
C GLY A 302 -17.05 -3.73 20.67
N ILE A 303 -16.49 -2.64 20.17
CA ILE A 303 -16.08 -1.49 21.00
C ILE A 303 -17.31 -0.59 21.21
N LEU A 304 -17.64 -0.34 22.48
CA LEU A 304 -18.50 0.77 22.87
C LEU A 304 -17.69 2.07 22.79
N THR A 305 -17.84 2.84 21.71
CA THR A 305 -17.33 4.21 21.64
C THR A 305 -18.29 5.17 22.36
N TYR A 306 -17.80 5.83 23.40
CA TYR A 306 -18.52 6.93 24.04
C TYR A 306 -18.31 8.20 23.21
N SER A 307 -19.33 8.60 22.43
CA SER A 307 -19.26 9.89 21.73
C SER A 307 -19.48 11.04 22.70
N LEU A 308 -18.41 11.77 23.04
CA LEU A 308 -18.47 13.05 23.75
C LEU A 308 -18.97 14.16 22.81
N ARG A 309 -20.27 14.13 22.47
CA ARG A 309 -20.96 15.35 22.05
C ARG A 309 -21.45 16.10 23.27
N PHE A 310 -21.04 17.36 23.38
CA PHE A 310 -21.67 18.31 24.31
C PHE A 310 -23.18 18.33 24.04
N SER A 311 -23.97 18.27 25.13
CA SER A 311 -25.44 18.28 25.14
C SER A 311 -26.15 17.02 24.60
N LYS A 312 -26.65 16.23 25.57
CA LYS A 312 -27.76 15.24 25.55
C LYS A 312 -27.46 13.83 25.02
N LEU A 313 -27.59 12.86 25.93
CA LEU A 313 -27.54 11.43 25.63
C LEU A 313 -28.84 10.94 24.98
N THR A 314 -28.69 10.23 23.86
CA THR A 314 -29.63 9.20 23.40
C THR A 314 -28.82 8.02 22.87
N PRO A 315 -29.05 6.78 23.32
CA PRO A 315 -28.30 5.63 22.83
C PRO A 315 -28.77 5.25 21.42
N ILE A 316 -27.89 5.40 20.43
CA ILE A 316 -28.04 4.76 19.12
C ILE A 316 -27.12 3.54 19.12
N LEU A 317 -27.72 2.34 19.12
CA LEU A 317 -26.98 1.10 18.97
C LEU A 317 -26.54 0.96 17.49
N VAL A 318 -25.33 1.44 17.17
CA VAL A 318 -24.68 1.11 15.90
C VAL A 318 -23.81 -0.13 16.13
N VAL A 319 -24.19 -1.23 15.48
CA VAL A 319 -23.41 -2.48 15.52
C VAL A 319 -22.24 -2.34 14.54
N TYR A 320 -21.07 -1.98 15.06
CA TYR A 320 -19.82 -2.04 14.32
C TYR A 320 -19.22 -3.45 14.45
N THR A 321 -19.43 -4.31 13.45
CA THR A 321 -18.69 -5.57 13.30
C THR A 321 -17.35 -5.27 12.63
N GLY A 322 -16.28 -5.18 13.43
CA GLY A 322 -14.92 -4.87 12.95
C GLY A 322 -13.86 -5.65 13.71
N SER A 323 -13.76 -6.96 13.46
CA SER A 323 -12.66 -7.78 13.94
C SER A 323 -11.35 -7.34 13.26
N GLY A 324 -10.42 -6.72 14.00
CA GLY A 324 -9.28 -6.04 13.37
C GLY A 324 -8.00 -5.88 14.20
N VAL A 325 -6.87 -6.13 13.53
CA VAL A 325 -5.52 -6.21 14.11
C VAL A 325 -4.80 -4.85 14.06
N PHE A 326 -4.68 -4.21 15.23
CA PHE A 326 -3.98 -2.93 15.47
C PHE A 326 -4.51 -1.72 14.68
N GLY A 327 -5.05 -0.73 15.38
CA GLY A 327 -5.58 0.51 14.80
C GLY A 327 -6.88 0.39 13.98
N TRP A 328 -7.40 -0.83 13.77
CA TRP A 328 -8.60 -1.02 12.94
C TRP A 328 -9.82 -0.32 13.53
N GLY A 329 -10.47 0.53 12.73
CA GLY A 329 -11.64 1.25 13.21
C GLY A 329 -11.33 2.32 14.27
N THR A 330 -10.06 2.66 14.48
CA THR A 330 -9.61 3.73 15.38
C THR A 330 -8.84 4.79 14.60
N ASP A 331 -8.49 5.87 15.29
CA ASP A 331 -7.60 6.93 14.84
C ASP A 331 -6.14 6.47 14.61
N GLU A 332 -5.79 5.22 14.93
CA GLU A 332 -4.48 4.62 14.72
C GLU A 332 -4.39 3.77 13.42
N GLU A 333 -5.39 3.82 12.53
CA GLU A 333 -5.40 3.00 11.30
C GLU A 333 -4.31 3.42 10.29
N GLU A 334 -3.27 2.58 10.10
CA GLU A 334 -2.08 2.87 9.28
C GLU A 334 -2.39 3.10 7.78
N ASP A 335 -1.96 4.24 7.20
CA ASP A 335 -1.83 4.42 5.74
C ASP A 335 -0.56 3.69 5.24
N ILE A 336 -0.72 2.44 4.80
CA ILE A 336 0.37 1.60 4.31
C ILE A 336 0.99 2.08 2.97
N TRP A 337 0.51 3.18 2.37
CA TRP A 337 1.12 3.75 1.16
C TRP A 337 2.28 4.69 1.48
N GLU A 338 2.37 5.21 2.70
CA GLU A 338 3.49 6.06 3.13
C GLU A 338 4.71 5.25 3.62
N ALA A 339 4.52 3.96 3.92
CA ALA A 339 5.63 3.04 4.15
C ALA A 339 6.46 2.86 2.87
N GLU A 340 7.78 3.04 2.98
CA GLU A 340 8.71 2.62 1.94
C GLU A 340 8.63 1.10 1.76
N LEU A 341 8.60 0.66 0.50
CA LEU A 341 8.63 -0.77 0.18
C LEU A 341 10.05 -1.28 0.37
N ASP A 342 10.32 -1.70 1.59
CA ASP A 342 11.60 -2.27 2.03
C ASP A 342 11.81 -3.65 1.37
N PHE A 343 12.19 -3.64 0.09
CA PHE A 343 12.63 -4.82 -0.68
C PHE A 343 14.04 -5.24 -0.23
N VAL A 344 14.16 -5.58 1.06
CA VAL A 344 15.38 -6.07 1.70
C VAL A 344 15.74 -7.44 1.11
N GLY A 345 16.52 -7.44 0.02
CA GLY A 345 17.02 -8.68 -0.58
C GLY A 345 17.48 -8.62 -2.04
N MET A 346 17.13 -7.60 -2.83
CA MET A 346 17.61 -7.49 -4.22
C MET A 346 18.64 -6.37 -4.39
N GLU A 347 19.91 -6.74 -4.25
CA GLU A 347 20.99 -5.92 -4.84
C GLU A 347 20.76 -5.80 -6.36
N PRO A 348 20.95 -4.62 -6.96
CA PRO A 348 20.73 -4.43 -8.39
C PRO A 348 21.71 -5.30 -9.20
N PRO A 349 21.23 -6.19 -10.08
CA PRO A 349 22.12 -7.00 -10.90
C PRO A 349 22.84 -6.13 -11.93
N ASP A 350 24.12 -6.45 -12.14
CA ASP A 350 25.02 -5.77 -13.07
C ASP A 350 24.44 -5.71 -14.50
N ASP A 351 24.57 -4.56 -15.18
CA ASP A 351 23.91 -4.25 -16.48
C ASP A 351 24.26 -5.23 -17.63
N SER A 352 25.23 -6.12 -17.41
CA SER A 352 25.70 -7.13 -18.37
C SER A 352 24.77 -8.34 -18.58
N ARG A 353 23.65 -8.45 -17.83
CA ARG A 353 22.76 -9.64 -17.83
C ARG A 353 21.42 -9.50 -18.58
N GLU A 354 21.13 -8.37 -19.23
CA GLU A 354 19.82 -8.11 -19.87
C GLU A 354 19.44 -9.14 -20.96
N SER A 355 20.40 -9.86 -21.55
CA SER A 355 20.18 -10.88 -22.59
C SER A 355 19.59 -12.21 -22.10
N ASP A 356 19.86 -12.59 -20.85
CA ASP A 356 19.55 -13.92 -20.32
C ASP A 356 18.20 -13.96 -19.58
N LEU A 357 17.61 -12.78 -19.34
CA LEU A 357 16.33 -12.64 -18.67
C LEU A 357 15.16 -13.12 -19.54
N SER A 358 14.19 -13.81 -18.92
CA SER A 358 12.92 -14.17 -19.56
C SER A 358 12.12 -12.92 -19.96
N ILE A 359 11.04 -13.11 -20.73
CA ILE A 359 10.19 -12.00 -21.18
C ILE A 359 9.47 -11.35 -19.99
N GLY A 360 9.13 -12.12 -18.94
CA GLY A 360 8.54 -11.60 -17.71
C GLY A 360 9.53 -10.74 -16.93
N GLU A 361 10.72 -11.27 -16.65
CA GLU A 361 11.79 -10.54 -15.93
C GLU A 361 12.23 -9.28 -16.70
N ARG A 362 12.20 -9.28 -18.03
CA ARG A 362 12.44 -8.06 -18.84
C ARG A 362 11.32 -7.03 -18.76
N MET A 363 10.06 -7.42 -18.57
CA MET A 363 8.98 -6.47 -18.30
C MET A 363 9.09 -5.88 -16.90
N GLU A 364 9.37 -6.71 -15.90
CA GLU A 364 9.59 -6.31 -14.51
C GLU A 364 10.80 -5.38 -14.37
N TRP A 365 11.93 -5.70 -14.99
CA TRP A 365 13.12 -4.85 -14.99
C TRP A 365 12.89 -3.51 -15.68
N ARG A 366 12.16 -3.48 -16.80
CA ARG A 366 11.75 -2.22 -17.46
C ARG A 366 10.79 -1.40 -16.60
N TYR A 367 9.92 -2.04 -15.83
CA TYR A 367 9.03 -1.37 -14.89
C TYR A 367 9.80 -0.79 -13.70
N LEU A 368 10.74 -1.55 -13.11
CA LEU A 368 11.65 -1.06 -12.06
C LEU A 368 12.53 0.09 -12.56
N ARG A 369 13.00 0.04 -13.81
CA ARG A 369 13.73 1.15 -14.45
C ARG A 369 12.85 2.39 -14.62
N ALA A 370 11.58 2.22 -14.99
CA ALA A 370 10.61 3.31 -15.12
C ALA A 370 10.21 3.92 -13.77
N GLU A 371 10.03 3.12 -12.70
CA GLU A 371 9.83 3.64 -11.34
C GLU A 371 11.10 4.34 -10.82
N LYS A 372 12.29 3.80 -11.10
CA LYS A 372 13.56 4.48 -10.78
C LYS A 372 13.69 5.80 -11.54
N GLU A 373 13.30 5.87 -12.81
CA GLU A 373 13.24 7.11 -13.60
C GLU A 373 12.17 8.09 -13.10
N LYS A 374 11.03 7.61 -12.59
CA LYS A 374 9.97 8.43 -11.96
C LYS A 374 10.40 9.00 -10.62
N GLU A 375 11.14 8.24 -9.81
CA GLU A 375 11.78 8.74 -8.60
C GLU A 375 12.93 9.70 -8.94
N LEU A 376 13.66 9.42 -10.03
CA LEU A 376 14.63 10.35 -10.60
C LEU A 376 13.95 11.62 -11.18
N VAL A 377 12.69 11.56 -11.60
CA VAL A 377 11.88 12.74 -11.98
C VAL A 377 11.41 13.54 -10.76
N LYS A 378 11.08 12.90 -9.62
CA LYS A 378 10.94 13.62 -8.33
C LYS A 378 12.25 14.25 -7.89
N GLN A 379 13.39 13.54 -8.03
CA GLN A 379 14.71 14.13 -7.80
C GLN A 379 15.03 15.23 -8.80
N ILE A 380 14.60 15.16 -10.06
CA ILE A 380 14.74 16.25 -11.06
C ILE A 380 13.82 17.43 -10.72
N LEU A 381 12.66 17.21 -10.10
CA LEU A 381 11.82 18.28 -9.54
C LEU A 381 12.53 18.96 -8.35
N SER A 382 13.22 18.20 -7.51
CA SER A 382 14.11 18.74 -6.46
C SER A 382 15.30 19.51 -7.05
N ILE A 383 16.02 18.93 -8.02
CA ILE A 383 17.12 19.57 -8.75
C ILE A 383 16.64 20.81 -9.52
N ARG A 384 15.39 20.86 -10.01
CA ARG A 384 14.79 22.05 -10.61
C ARG A 384 14.56 23.17 -9.59
N CYS A 385 14.26 22.83 -8.33
CA CYS A 385 14.20 23.81 -7.25
C CYS A 385 15.61 24.33 -6.92
N CYS A 386 16.61 23.46 -6.78
CA CYS A 386 18.02 23.87 -6.60
C CYS A 386 18.58 24.66 -7.80
N ALA A 387 18.18 24.34 -9.02
CA ALA A 387 18.59 25.09 -10.21
C ALA A 387 17.93 26.48 -10.25
N ALA A 388 16.69 26.61 -9.76
CA ALA A 388 16.01 27.90 -9.63
C ALA A 388 16.62 28.76 -8.52
N SER A 389 16.94 28.19 -7.35
CA SER A 389 17.65 28.92 -6.27
C SER A 389 19.04 29.38 -6.73
N GLN A 390 19.82 28.50 -7.37
CA GLN A 390 21.14 28.82 -7.91
C GLN A 390 21.09 29.86 -9.05
N TRP A 391 20.09 29.80 -9.94
CA TRP A 391 19.91 30.81 -10.99
C TRP A 391 19.56 32.17 -10.40
N CYS A 392 18.66 32.23 -9.42
CA CYS A 392 18.37 33.46 -8.68
C CYS A 392 19.64 34.00 -7.98
N ALA A 393 20.41 33.15 -7.32
CA ALA A 393 21.66 33.54 -6.68
C ALA A 393 22.71 34.05 -7.69
N TYR A 394 22.79 33.47 -8.89
CA TYR A 394 23.67 33.95 -9.96
C TYR A 394 23.24 35.35 -10.45
N GLN A 395 21.96 35.57 -10.72
CA GLN A 395 21.44 36.88 -11.11
C GLN A 395 21.67 37.93 -10.02
N GLY A 396 21.50 37.56 -8.74
CA GLY A 396 21.85 38.40 -7.60
C GLY A 396 23.32 38.80 -7.59
N ASN A 397 24.24 37.87 -7.85
CA ASN A 397 25.68 38.14 -7.94
C ASN A 397 26.06 39.04 -9.12
N VAL A 398 25.39 38.91 -10.26
CA VAL A 398 25.60 39.79 -11.43
C VAL A 398 25.14 41.21 -11.12
N ALA A 399 23.92 41.39 -10.61
CA ALA A 399 23.39 42.69 -10.21
C ALA A 399 24.26 43.37 -9.13
N PHE A 400 24.72 42.60 -8.14
CA PHE A 400 25.61 43.08 -7.09
C PHE A 400 26.94 43.62 -7.65
N LYS A 401 27.56 42.90 -8.60
CA LYS A 401 28.80 43.35 -9.27
C LYS A 401 28.59 44.58 -10.14
N GLN A 402 27.38 44.80 -10.65
CA GLN A 402 26.99 45.99 -11.40
C GLN A 402 26.63 47.19 -10.50
N GLY A 403 26.59 47.02 -9.18
CA GLY A 403 26.23 48.05 -8.22
C GLY A 403 24.72 48.21 -7.97
N ASP A 404 23.86 47.43 -8.64
CA ASP A 404 22.43 47.38 -8.32
C ASP A 404 22.18 46.43 -7.14
N PHE A 405 22.52 46.91 -5.96
CA PHE A 405 22.36 46.19 -4.71
C PHE A 405 20.89 45.94 -4.34
N ALA A 406 19.96 46.77 -4.83
CA ALA A 406 18.52 46.64 -4.57
C ALA A 406 17.90 45.48 -5.33
N THR A 407 18.26 45.32 -6.60
CA THR A 407 17.87 44.15 -7.40
C THR A 407 18.60 42.89 -6.95
N ALA A 408 19.88 43.00 -6.57
CA ALA A 408 20.64 41.87 -6.00
C ALA A 408 19.97 41.28 -4.75
N ALA A 409 19.55 42.13 -3.80
CA ALA A 409 18.86 41.71 -2.58
C ALA A 409 17.56 40.94 -2.88
N LYS A 410 16.74 41.42 -3.84
CA LYS A 410 15.50 40.74 -4.26
C LYS A 410 15.77 39.33 -4.77
N TYR A 411 16.81 39.13 -5.56
CA TYR A 411 17.17 37.81 -6.08
C TYR A 411 17.69 36.86 -4.98
N TYR A 412 18.48 37.34 -4.02
CA TYR A 412 18.91 36.50 -2.89
C TYR A 412 17.76 36.14 -1.93
N VAL A 413 16.79 37.03 -1.70
CA VAL A 413 15.55 36.70 -0.96
C VAL A 413 14.78 35.59 -1.67
N THR A 414 14.66 35.65 -3.00
CA THR A 414 13.98 34.59 -3.78
C THR A 414 14.74 33.26 -3.70
N ALA A 415 16.08 33.26 -3.84
CA ALA A 415 16.90 32.07 -3.68
C ALA A 415 16.74 31.43 -2.29
N SER A 416 16.82 32.24 -1.23
CA SER A 416 16.64 31.78 0.16
C SER A 416 15.21 31.35 0.52
N LYS A 417 14.20 31.69 -0.29
CA LYS A 417 12.82 31.19 -0.13
C LYS A 417 12.59 29.84 -0.82
N ILE A 418 13.36 29.57 -1.89
CA ILE A 418 13.33 28.28 -2.59
C ILE A 418 14.16 27.25 -1.82
N GLU A 419 15.28 27.67 -1.23
CA GLU A 419 16.25 26.81 -0.54
C GLU A 419 16.72 27.49 0.76
N PRO A 420 15.93 27.40 1.86
CA PRO A 420 16.19 28.14 3.10
C PRO A 420 17.36 27.61 3.93
N GLU A 421 17.78 26.37 3.67
CA GLU A 421 18.85 25.70 4.42
C GLU A 421 20.26 26.15 4.02
N MET A 422 20.41 26.89 2.91
CA MET A 422 21.71 27.32 2.39
C MET A 422 22.14 28.70 2.96
N PRO A 423 23.07 28.75 3.93
CA PRO A 423 23.34 29.97 4.72
C PRO A 423 23.97 31.11 3.92
N HIS A 424 24.63 30.80 2.81
CA HIS A 424 25.35 31.79 2.00
C HIS A 424 24.42 32.78 1.27
N TYR A 425 23.15 32.43 1.03
CA TYR A 425 22.16 33.37 0.50
C TYR A 425 21.83 34.49 1.51
N GLN A 426 21.74 34.14 2.80
CA GLN A 426 21.50 35.11 3.88
C GLN A 426 22.71 36.04 4.08
N LEU A 427 23.94 35.50 3.98
CA LEU A 427 25.18 36.30 4.03
C LEU A 427 25.27 37.29 2.87
N ASN A 428 24.98 36.85 1.63
CA ASN A 428 25.00 37.71 0.45
C ASN A 428 23.89 38.78 0.48
N LEU A 429 22.72 38.43 1.03
CA LEU A 429 21.62 39.37 1.27
C LEU A 429 22.02 40.46 2.29
N ALA A 430 22.65 40.07 3.41
CA ALA A 430 23.15 41.00 4.41
C ALA A 430 24.21 41.95 3.82
N ALA A 431 25.13 41.43 3.00
CA ALA A 431 26.11 42.25 2.29
C ALA A 431 25.47 43.26 1.32
N ALA A 432 24.38 42.89 0.64
CA ALA A 432 23.64 43.79 -0.26
C ALA A 432 22.96 44.93 0.51
N HIS A 433 22.31 44.61 1.64
CA HIS A 433 21.71 45.63 2.50
C HIS A 433 22.73 46.57 3.14
N LEU A 434 23.90 46.05 3.54
CA LEU A 434 24.99 46.89 4.06
C LEU A 434 25.50 47.88 2.99
N LYS A 435 25.61 47.45 1.73
CA LYS A 435 26.03 48.33 0.63
C LYS A 435 24.98 49.37 0.27
N LEU A 436 23.68 49.02 0.31
CA LEU A 436 22.59 49.98 0.17
C LEU A 436 22.64 51.07 1.25
N ALA A 437 22.83 50.69 2.53
CA ALA A 437 22.94 51.65 3.62
C ALA A 437 24.13 52.61 3.43
N GLN A 438 25.29 52.09 3.01
CA GLN A 438 26.49 52.90 2.73
C GLN A 438 26.30 53.86 1.55
N SER A 439 25.54 53.49 0.51
CA SER A 439 25.25 54.40 -0.60
C SER A 439 24.31 55.55 -0.24
N VAL A 440 23.41 55.35 0.74
CA VAL A 440 22.48 56.39 1.20
C VAL A 440 23.18 57.42 2.11
N SER A 441 24.26 57.05 2.81
CA SER A 441 25.01 57.97 3.68
C SER A 441 26.06 58.85 2.99
N CYS A 442 26.21 58.74 1.66
CA CYS A 442 27.16 59.53 0.85
C CYS A 442 26.48 60.52 -0.10
N CYS A 443 25.16 60.73 0.05
CA CYS A 443 24.41 61.83 -0.54
C CYS A 443 23.90 62.77 0.58
#